data_AF-A0A8J7UI90-F1
#
_entry.id   AF-A0A8J7UI90-F1
#
_cell.length_a   1.000
_cell.length_b   1.000
_cell.length_c   1.000
_cell.angle_alpha   90.00
_cell.angle_beta   90.00
_cell.angle_gamma   90.00
#
_symmetry.space_group_name_H-M   'P 1'
#
loop_
_entity.id
_entity.type
_entity.pdbx_description
1 polymer ?
#
loop_
_entity_poly.entity_id
_entity_poly.type
_entity_poly.pdbx_seq_one_letter_code
_entity_poly.pdbx_strand_id
1 'polypeptide(L)'
;MSEQSAFELEGRLNGLREALAMIAAVLARDESNGLRLALEERIALLNHQEDPGAVPHASFAVEAAATREIELLISDMRSLMASDNEKA
;
A
#
# COMPACT_ATOMS: atom_id res chain seq x y z
N MET A 1 12.60 -3.84 25.67
CA MET A 1 12.38 -3.47 24.25
C MET A 1 13.29 -2.29 23.99
N SER A 2 14.27 -2.41 23.10
CA SER A 2 15.10 -1.27 22.69
C SER A 2 14.21 -0.28 21.96
N GLU A 3 14.22 1.00 22.37
CA GLU A 3 13.62 2.08 21.57
C GLU A 3 14.33 2.11 20.21
N GLN A 4 13.59 1.82 19.15
CA GLN A 4 14.07 1.98 17.78
C GLN A 4 13.99 3.47 17.43
N SER A 5 15.04 3.98 16.78
CA SER A 5 14.99 5.36 16.29
C SER A 5 13.89 5.51 15.22
N ALA A 6 13.27 6.69 15.14
CA ALA A 6 12.25 6.96 14.12
C ALA A 6 12.75 6.68 12.69
N PHE A 7 14.03 6.99 12.42
CA PHE A 7 14.68 6.69 11.14
C PHE A 7 14.81 5.18 10.85
N GLU A 8 15.13 4.38 11.87
CA GLU A 8 15.22 2.93 11.72
C GLU A 8 13.83 2.32 11.47
N LEU A 9 12.80 2.82 12.15
CA LEU A 9 11.43 2.39 11.94
C LEU A 9 10.95 2.74 10.52
N GLU A 10 11.20 3.96 10.06
CA GLU A 10 10.88 4.41 8.70
C GLU A 10 11.58 3.54 7.64
N GLY A 11 12.88 3.28 7.81
CA GLY A 11 13.64 2.41 6.92
C GLY A 11 13.08 0.99 6.84
N ARG A 12 12.65 0.41 7.97
CA ARG A 12 12.02 -0.92 8.01
C ARG A 12 10.66 -0.94 7.33
N LEU A 13 9.84 0.11 7.52
CA LEU A 13 8.54 0.23 6.86
C LEU A 13 8.70 0.38 5.35
N ASN A 14 9.64 1.21 4.91
CA ASN A 14 9.95 1.39 3.50
C ASN A 14 10.44 0.08 2.85
N GLY A 15 11.37 -0.63 3.49
CA GLY A 15 11.84 -1.93 2.98
C GLY A 15 10.73 -2.98 2.90
N LEU A 16 9.80 -2.99 3.87
CA LEU A 16 8.64 -3.88 3.83
C LEU A 16 7.68 -3.52 2.69
N ARG A 17 7.41 -2.23 2.47
CA ARG A 17 6.57 -1.75 1.35
C ARG A 17 7.15 -2.19 0.01
N GLU A 18 8.46 -1.98 -0.19
CA GLU A 18 9.14 -2.34 -1.43
C GLU A 18 9.08 -3.86 -1.69
N ALA A 19 9.37 -4.66 -0.66
CA ALA A 19 9.28 -6.12 -0.76
C ALA A 19 7.85 -6.60 -1.09
N LEU A 20 6.85 -6.02 -0.44
CA LEU A 20 5.44 -6.33 -0.72
C LEU A 20 5.03 -5.90 -2.13
N ALA A 21 5.53 -4.76 -2.63
CA ALA A 21 5.23 -4.28 -3.98
C ALA A 21 5.72 -5.26 -5.03
N MET A 22 6.95 -5.78 -4.86
CA MET A 22 7.52 -6.79 -5.73
C MET A 22 6.71 -8.10 -5.71
N ILE A 23 6.34 -8.59 -4.52
CA ILE A 23 5.51 -9.81 -4.39
C ILE A 23 4.14 -9.62 -5.03
N ALA A 24 3.49 -8.48 -4.75
CA ALA A 24 2.18 -8.16 -5.31
C ALA A 24 2.24 -8.05 -6.84
N ALA A 25 3.29 -7.46 -7.41
CA ALA A 25 3.46 -7.33 -8.85
C ALA A 25 3.60 -8.68 -9.56
N VAL A 26 4.25 -9.66 -8.91
CA VAL A 26 4.34 -11.03 -9.44
C VAL A 26 2.99 -11.73 -9.37
N LEU A 27 2.30 -11.63 -8.23
CA LEU A 27 1.01 -12.30 -8.01
C LEU A 27 -0.13 -11.68 -8.83
N ALA A 28 -0.09 -10.37 -9.09
CA ALA A 28 -1.09 -9.67 -9.90
C ALA A 28 -1.06 -10.05 -11.38
N ARG A 29 -0.01 -10.75 -11.84
CA ARG A 29 0.09 -11.29 -13.21
C ARG A 29 -0.61 -12.64 -13.39
N ASP A 30 -1.12 -13.23 -12.31
CA ASP A 30 -2.00 -14.40 -12.42
C ASP A 30 -3.27 -14.05 -13.23
N GLU A 31 -3.74 -14.97 -14.07
CA GLU A 31 -4.86 -14.71 -15.01
C GLU A 31 -6.12 -14.24 -14.28
N SER A 32 -6.29 -14.66 -13.03
CA SER A 32 -7.43 -14.29 -12.18
C SER A 32 -7.45 -12.83 -11.74
N ASN A 33 -6.31 -12.10 -11.76
CA ASN A 33 -6.16 -10.75 -11.20
C ASN A 33 -6.67 -10.59 -9.75
N GLY A 34 -6.90 -11.69 -9.01
CA GLY A 34 -7.66 -11.67 -7.75
C GLY A 34 -7.04 -10.78 -6.67
N LEU A 35 -5.70 -10.77 -6.58
CA LEU A 35 -4.99 -9.91 -5.63
C LEU A 35 -5.16 -8.42 -5.95
N ARG A 36 -5.08 -8.04 -7.23
CA ARG A 36 -5.22 -6.66 -7.68
C ARG A 36 -6.63 -6.13 -7.35
N LEU A 37 -7.65 -6.92 -7.66
CA LEU A 37 -9.05 -6.55 -7.39
C LEU A 37 -9.33 -6.42 -5.89
N ALA A 38 -8.83 -7.35 -5.07
CA ALA A 38 -9.00 -7.28 -3.61
C ALA A 38 -8.34 -6.03 -3.00
N LEU A 39 -7.17 -5.63 -3.51
CA LEU A 39 -6.50 -4.40 -3.09
C LEU A 39 -7.27 -3.14 -3.50
N GLU A 40 -7.80 -3.10 -4.73
CA GLU A 40 -8.61 -1.99 -5.23
C GLU A 40 -9.95 -1.85 -4.47
N GLU A 41 -10.63 -2.96 -4.17
CA GLU A 41 -11.85 -2.97 -3.35
C GLU A 41 -11.61 -2.46 -1.93
N ARG A 42 -10.47 -2.83 -1.32
CA ARG A 42 -10.12 -2.37 0.03
C ARG A 42 -9.96 -0.85 0.08
N ILE A 43 -9.31 -0.25 -0.93
CA ILE A 43 -9.19 1.22 -1.02
C ILE A 43 -10.56 1.86 -1.23
N ALA A 44 -11.37 1.32 -2.14
CA ALA A 44 -12.69 1.87 -2.42
C ALA A 44 -13.59 1.91 -1.17
N LEU A 45 -13.53 0.88 -0.33
CA LEU A 45 -14.25 0.83 0.94
C LEU A 45 -13.79 1.91 1.92
N LEU A 46 -12.49 2.18 2.01
CA LEU A 46 -11.91 3.18 2.91
C LEU A 46 -12.24 4.61 2.47
N ASN A 47 -12.18 4.89 1.17
CA ASN A 47 -12.54 6.20 0.61
C ASN A 47 -14.03 6.56 0.78
N HIS A 48 -14.91 5.56 0.89
CA HIS A 48 -16.34 5.76 1.13
C HIS A 48 -16.69 6.12 2.58
N GLN A 49 -15.72 6.11 3.50
CA GLN A 49 -15.92 6.39 4.92
C GLN A 49 -15.50 7.82 5.34
N GLU A 50 -14.92 8.61 4.44
CA GLU A 50 -14.58 10.01 4.73
C GLU A 50 -15.82 10.92 4.58
N ASP A 51 -16.54 11.14 5.68
CA ASP A 51 -17.60 12.16 5.77
C ASP A 51 -16.96 13.57 5.69
N PRO A 52 -17.29 14.42 4.69
CA PRO A 52 -16.69 15.73 4.51
C PRO A 52 -17.09 16.69 5.64
N GLY A 53 -16.31 16.66 6.73
CA GLY A 53 -16.54 17.46 7.94
C GLY A 53 -16.07 16.81 9.24
N ALA A 54 -15.73 15.53 9.23
CA ALA A 54 -15.21 14.85 10.41
C ALA A 54 -13.77 15.30 10.71
N VAL A 55 -13.57 15.90 11.89
CA VAL A 55 -12.23 16.25 12.38
C VAL A 55 -11.46 14.94 12.62
N PRO A 56 -10.23 14.77 12.09
CA PRO A 56 -9.48 13.53 12.26
C PRO A 56 -9.23 13.25 13.74
N HIS A 57 -9.96 12.29 14.30
CA HIS A 57 -9.70 11.81 15.66
C HIS A 57 -8.39 11.01 15.63
N ALA A 58 -7.53 11.11 16.65
CA ALA A 58 -6.22 10.45 16.65
C ALA A 58 -6.29 8.91 16.46
N SER A 59 -7.44 8.32 16.79
CA SER A 59 -7.78 6.92 16.52
C SER A 59 -7.85 6.56 15.03
N PHE A 60 -8.13 7.53 14.14
CA PHE A 60 -8.12 7.36 12.68
C PHE A 60 -6.75 7.65 12.06
N ALA A 61 -5.78 8.19 12.80
CA ALA A 61 -4.46 8.53 12.26
C ALA A 61 -3.69 7.27 11.81
N VAL A 62 -3.84 6.16 12.53
CA VAL A 62 -3.22 4.86 12.18
C VAL A 62 -3.89 4.26 10.94
N GLU A 63 -5.21 4.36 10.84
CA GLU A 63 -5.98 3.84 9.69
C GLU A 63 -5.73 4.66 8.43
N ALA A 64 -5.65 5.99 8.54
CA ALA A 64 -5.27 6.88 7.45
C ALA A 64 -3.81 6.64 6.99
N ALA A 65 -2.89 6.40 7.93
CA ALA A 65 -1.51 6.02 7.59
C ALA A 65 -1.45 4.67 6.86
N ALA A 66 -2.22 3.68 7.31
CA ALA A 66 -2.31 2.38 6.64
C ALA A 66 -2.95 2.49 5.25
N THR A 67 -3.96 3.34 5.07
CA THR A 67 -4.61 3.57 3.77
C THR A 67 -3.62 4.16 2.77
N ARG A 68 -2.90 5.21 3.18
CA ARG A 68 -1.84 5.84 2.36
C ARG A 68 -0.75 4.84 1.98
N GLU A 69 -0.42 3.93 2.89
CA GLU A 69 0.55 2.87 2.64
C GLU A 69 0.10 1.94 1.50
N ILE A 70 -1.18 1.55 1.50
CA ILE A 70 -1.76 0.67 0.49
C ILE A 70 -1.80 1.38 -0.87
N GLU A 71 -2.10 2.67 -0.92
CA GLU A 71 -2.06 3.47 -2.15
C GLU A 71 -0.65 3.50 -2.77
N LEU A 72 0.37 3.75 -1.95
CA LEU A 72 1.77 3.74 -2.36
C LEU A 72 2.18 2.35 -2.88
N LEU A 73 1.81 1.29 -2.16
CA LEU A 73 2.08 -0.09 -2.56
C LEU A 73 1.52 -0.41 -3.96
N ILE A 74 0.28 -0.01 -4.24
CA ILE A 74 -0.35 -0.26 -5.54
C ILE A 74 0.32 0.57 -6.64
N SER A 75 0.70 1.82 -6.35
CA SER A 75 1.44 2.67 -7.30
C SER A 75 2.79 2.04 -7.69
N ASP A 76 3.54 1.56 -6.71
CA ASP A 76 4.84 0.92 -6.92
C ASP A 76 4.69 -0.40 -7.68
N MET A 77 3.69 -1.20 -7.31
CA MET A 77 3.34 -2.43 -8.02
C MET A 77 3.07 -2.17 -9.51
N ARG A 78 2.26 -1.16 -9.84
CA ARG A 78 1.96 -0.80 -11.24
C ARG A 78 3.22 -0.36 -11.98
N SER A 79 4.07 0.44 -11.34
CA SER A 79 5.34 0.89 -11.93
C SER A 79 6.28 -0.27 -12.25
N LEU A 80 6.41 -1.23 -11.33
CA LEU A 80 7.21 -2.45 -11.53
C LEU A 80 6.66 -3.27 -12.71
N MET A 81 5.35 -3.48 -12.77
CA MET A 81 4.71 -4.20 -13.87
C MET A 81 4.94 -3.53 -15.24
N ALA A 82 4.91 -2.20 -15.31
CA ALA A 82 5.18 -1.46 -16.54
C ALA A 82 6.65 -1.57 -16.98
N SER A 83 7.59 -1.43 -16.03
CA SER A 83 9.03 -1.45 -16.30
C SER A 83 9.56 -2.79 -16.81
N ASP A 84 8.93 -3.90 -16.42
CA ASP A 84 9.26 -5.24 -16.93
C ASP A 84 8.70 -5.47 -18.35
N ASN A 85 7.58 -4.85 -18.69
CA ASN A 85 6.97 -4.98 -20.02
C ASN A 85 7.77 -4.23 -21.11
N GLU A 86 8.57 -3.23 -20.74
CA GLU A 86 9.51 -2.56 -21.65
C GLU A 86 10.79 -3.36 -21.92
N LYS A 87 11.07 -4.41 -21.13
CA LYS A 87 12.28 -5.24 -21.23
C LYS A 87 12.05 -6.58 -21.94
N ALA A 88 10.81 -6.94 -22.25
CA ALA A 88 10.41 -8.17 -22.94
C ALA A 88 10.17 -7.93 -24.44
#